data_AF-A0A537MH90-F1
#
_entry.id   AF-A0A537MH90-F1
#
_cell.length_a   1.000
_cell.length_b   1.000
_cell.length_c   1.000
_cell.angle_alpha   90.00
_cell.angle_beta   90.00
_cell.angle_gamma   90.00
#
_symmetry.space_group_name_H-M   'P 1'
#
loop_
_entity.id
_entity.type
_entity.pdbx_description
1 polymer ?
#
loop_
_entity_poly.entity_id
_entity_poly.type
_entity_poly.pdbx_seq_one_letter_code
_entity_poly.pdbx_strand_id
1 'polypeptide(L)'
;MALNSQDTHVAAPPGDGGNVEHVGAPEHHPEPTAFGLDAPQWIALAMVAVLAILIWKRVPALIGAALDRKIAGIREQLDEAAQLRSEAEALKAEYEAKSAQADAEAVTMIERARGEADAIVRQAEADAASLVERRARMAEDKIAAAERAAIEEVRATAARAATAAAESLIREKVDAKADKAMVDAAIAELGKR
;
A
#
# COMPACT_ATOMS: atom_id res chain seq x y z
N MET A 1 62.38 -64.00 -37.40
CA MET A 1 61.24 -64.83 -37.83
C MET A 1 60.81 -64.28 -39.18
N ALA A 2 61.64 -64.57 -40.18
CA ALA A 2 61.49 -65.72 -41.08
C ALA A 2 60.49 -65.33 -42.18
N LEU A 3 61.02 -64.92 -43.34
CA LEU A 3 61.40 -65.82 -44.45
C LEU A 3 60.13 -66.43 -45.03
N ASN A 4 59.85 -66.27 -46.32
CA ASN A 4 60.26 -67.23 -47.35
C ASN A 4 59.49 -66.81 -48.63
N SER A 5 59.91 -66.94 -49.87
CA SER A 5 61.15 -67.35 -50.56
C SER A 5 60.94 -66.87 -52.01
N GLN A 6 61.98 -66.40 -52.70
CA GLN A 6 62.67 -67.15 -53.79
C GLN A 6 61.71 -67.56 -54.92
N ASP A 7 61.93 -67.21 -56.18
CA ASP A 7 63.16 -67.49 -56.89
C ASP A 7 63.50 -66.52 -58.02
N THR A 8 64.80 -66.30 -58.11
CA THR A 8 65.55 -65.75 -59.23
C THR A 8 65.66 -66.74 -60.39
N HIS A 9 65.45 -66.33 -61.64
CA HIS A 9 66.34 -66.78 -62.72
C HIS A 9 66.39 -65.84 -63.94
N VAL A 10 67.58 -65.27 -64.10
CA VAL A 10 68.32 -64.74 -65.25
C VAL A 10 67.80 -65.07 -66.67
N ALA A 11 67.71 -64.04 -67.51
CA ALA A 11 68.36 -63.93 -68.84
C ALA A 11 68.26 -62.49 -69.40
N ALA A 12 69.36 -61.94 -69.92
CA ALA A 12 69.52 -60.57 -70.46
C ALA A 12 69.36 -60.51 -72.01
N PRO A 13 69.59 -59.35 -72.69
CA PRO A 13 68.60 -58.46 -73.31
C PRO A 13 68.59 -58.56 -74.87
N PRO A 14 67.78 -57.74 -75.58
CA PRO A 14 68.16 -56.37 -75.96
C PRO A 14 67.00 -55.37 -75.73
N GLY A 15 67.21 -54.16 -75.20
CA GLY A 15 67.84 -53.04 -75.90
C GLY A 15 66.78 -52.28 -76.71
N ASP A 16 66.18 -51.24 -76.12
CA ASP A 16 65.96 -49.92 -76.76
C ASP A 16 65.27 -48.94 -75.78
N GLY A 17 65.76 -47.71 -75.77
CA GLY A 17 64.93 -46.50 -75.71
C GLY A 17 64.28 -46.08 -74.40
N GLY A 18 64.82 -45.02 -73.80
CA GLY A 18 63.96 -43.95 -73.28
C GLY A 18 64.16 -43.52 -71.82
N ASN A 19 65.20 -42.71 -71.59
CA ASN A 19 65.15 -41.59 -70.63
C ASN A 19 63.86 -40.75 -70.91
N VAL A 20 63.22 -40.01 -70.02
CA VAL A 20 63.72 -39.07 -69.00
C VAL A 20 62.52 -38.67 -68.12
N GLU A 21 62.77 -38.37 -66.85
CA GLU A 21 61.92 -37.53 -66.02
C GLU A 21 61.68 -36.16 -66.70
N HIS A 22 60.42 -35.71 -66.76
CA HIS A 22 60.08 -34.35 -67.18
C HIS A 22 59.79 -33.49 -65.95
N VAL A 23 60.84 -32.83 -65.44
CA VAL A 23 60.72 -31.61 -64.63
C VAL A 23 60.44 -30.48 -65.62
N GLY A 24 59.16 -30.18 -65.83
CA GLY A 24 58.70 -29.12 -66.71
C GLY A 24 58.76 -27.75 -66.02
N ALA A 25 59.73 -26.93 -66.40
CA ALA A 25 59.64 -25.48 -66.31
C ALA A 25 58.59 -24.96 -67.34
N PRO A 26 58.06 -23.74 -67.21
CA PRO A 26 56.70 -23.37 -67.62
C PRO A 26 56.46 -23.50 -69.13
N GLU A 27 55.72 -24.52 -69.53
CA GLU A 27 55.21 -24.71 -70.88
C GLU A 27 54.19 -23.59 -71.20
N HIS A 28 54.58 -22.65 -72.07
CA HIS A 28 53.67 -21.69 -72.69
C HIS A 28 52.87 -22.41 -73.78
N HIS A 29 51.75 -23.00 -73.39
CA HIS A 29 50.72 -23.38 -74.35
C HIS A 29 50.23 -22.11 -75.07
N PRO A 30 50.07 -22.10 -76.41
CA PRO A 30 49.37 -21.01 -77.08
C PRO A 30 47.95 -21.01 -76.53
N GLU A 31 47.70 -20.12 -75.57
CA GLU A 31 46.38 -19.99 -74.98
C GLU A 31 45.40 -19.63 -76.09
N PRO A 32 44.17 -20.16 -76.09
CA PRO A 32 43.17 -19.77 -77.07
C PRO A 32 42.83 -18.28 -76.89
N THR A 33 43.57 -17.42 -77.59
CA THR A 33 43.38 -15.98 -77.57
C THR A 33 42.23 -15.62 -78.52
N ALA A 34 41.05 -15.41 -77.96
CA ALA A 34 39.95 -14.80 -78.70
C ALA A 34 40.11 -13.27 -78.65
N PHE A 35 40.23 -12.61 -79.81
CA PHE A 35 40.41 -11.15 -79.93
C PHE A 35 41.69 -10.57 -79.27
N GLY A 36 42.78 -11.34 -79.20
CA GLY A 36 44.08 -10.85 -78.68
C GLY A 36 44.17 -10.75 -77.16
N LEU A 37 43.25 -11.41 -76.45
CA LEU A 37 43.22 -11.50 -74.99
C LEU A 37 43.40 -12.96 -74.54
N ASP A 38 44.25 -13.17 -73.54
CA ASP A 38 44.54 -14.48 -72.96
C ASP A 38 43.39 -14.98 -72.06
N ALA A 39 43.36 -16.28 -71.76
CA ALA A 39 42.32 -16.88 -70.91
C ALA A 39 42.13 -16.20 -69.54
N PRO A 40 43.19 -15.83 -68.77
CA PRO A 40 43.02 -15.10 -67.52
C PRO A 40 42.43 -13.70 -67.70
N GLN A 41 42.62 -13.05 -68.85
CA GLN A 41 42.05 -11.73 -69.12
C GLN A 41 40.54 -11.80 -69.37
N TRP A 42 40.08 -12.85 -70.07
CA TRP A 42 38.65 -13.12 -70.23
C TRP A 42 37.97 -13.47 -68.90
N ILE A 43 38.65 -14.21 -68.01
CA ILE A 43 38.16 -14.49 -66.65
C ILE A 43 38.08 -13.20 -65.82
N ALA A 44 39.10 -12.34 -65.89
CA ALA A 44 39.10 -11.05 -65.21
C ALA A 44 37.95 -10.15 -65.72
N LEU A 45 37.72 -10.09 -67.03
CA LEU A 45 36.59 -9.39 -67.65
C LEU A 45 35.24 -9.94 -67.20
N ALA A 46 35.09 -11.27 -67.14
CA ALA A 46 33.87 -11.90 -66.62
C ALA A 46 33.65 -11.58 -65.14
N MET A 47 34.71 -11.56 -64.33
CA MET A 47 34.65 -11.21 -62.91
C MET A 47 34.24 -9.74 -62.71
N VAL A 48 34.79 -8.84 -63.52
CA VAL A 48 34.43 -7.41 -63.53
C VAL A 48 32.99 -7.22 -64.00
N ALA A 49 32.54 -7.94 -65.03
CA ALA A 49 31.16 -7.89 -65.50
C ALA A 49 30.19 -8.37 -64.41
N VAL A 50 30.50 -9.46 -63.70
CA VAL A 50 29.70 -9.93 -62.55
C VAL A 50 29.69 -8.88 -61.44
N LEU A 51 30.84 -8.31 -61.07
CA LEU A 51 30.91 -7.24 -60.06
C LEU A 51 30.11 -6.01 -60.45
N ALA A 52 30.19 -5.58 -61.71
CA ALA A 52 29.44 -4.45 -62.25
C ALA A 52 27.92 -4.72 -62.21
N ILE A 53 27.49 -5.94 -62.57
CA ILE A 53 26.09 -6.36 -62.45
C ILE A 53 25.65 -6.39 -60.98
N LEU A 54 26.50 -6.84 -60.06
CA LEU A 54 26.21 -6.92 -58.63
C LEU A 54 26.04 -5.54 -57.99
N ILE A 55 26.88 -4.58 -58.40
CA ILE A 55 26.79 -3.17 -58.02
C ILE A 55 25.56 -2.52 -58.66
N TRP A 56 25.27 -2.78 -59.94
CA TRP A 56 24.10 -2.25 -60.63
C TRP A 56 22.79 -2.77 -60.03
N LYS A 57 22.75 -4.05 -59.62
CA LYS A 57 21.65 -4.68 -58.89
C LYS A 57 21.63 -4.35 -57.39
N ARG A 58 22.53 -3.47 -56.92
CA ARG A 58 22.53 -2.92 -55.55
C ARG A 58 22.58 -3.97 -54.44
N VAL A 59 23.16 -5.13 -54.70
CA VAL A 59 23.33 -6.18 -53.68
C VAL A 59 24.10 -5.71 -52.43
N PRO A 60 25.23 -4.96 -52.53
CA PRO A 60 25.91 -4.45 -51.33
C PRO A 60 25.05 -3.46 -50.54
N ALA A 61 24.21 -2.67 -51.21
CA ALA A 61 23.30 -1.73 -50.54
C ALA A 61 22.17 -2.46 -49.79
N LEU A 62 21.66 -3.58 -50.33
CA LEU A 62 20.66 -4.42 -49.66
C LEU A 62 21.21 -5.06 -48.37
N ILE A 63 22.46 -5.52 -48.38
CA ILE A 63 23.13 -6.08 -47.20
C ILE A 63 23.34 -4.98 -46.15
N GLY A 64 23.84 -3.80 -46.56
CA GLY A 64 23.97 -2.65 -45.67
C GLY A 64 22.65 -2.27 -45.02
N ALA A 65 21.58 -2.14 -45.80
CA ALA A 65 20.25 -1.83 -45.30
C ALA A 65 19.69 -2.89 -44.33
N ALA A 66 19.98 -4.18 -44.55
CA ALA A 66 19.57 -5.25 -43.64
C ALA A 66 20.32 -5.21 -42.31
N LEU A 67 21.63 -4.88 -42.32
CA LEU A 67 22.42 -4.66 -41.11
C LEU A 67 21.94 -3.42 -40.36
N ASP A 68 21.69 -2.31 -41.07
CA ASP A 68 21.17 -1.07 -40.47
C ASP A 68 19.81 -1.29 -39.81
N ARG A 69 18.91 -2.07 -40.44
CA ARG A 69 17.64 -2.47 -39.81
C ARG A 69 17.83 -3.28 -38.54
N LYS A 70 18.79 -4.21 -38.52
CA LYS A 70 19.11 -4.97 -37.31
C LYS A 70 19.68 -4.07 -36.21
N ILE A 71 20.58 -3.15 -36.56
CA ILE A 71 21.15 -2.18 -35.62
C ILE A 71 20.05 -1.28 -35.07
N ALA A 72 19.14 -0.78 -35.91
CA ALA A 72 18.00 0.03 -35.50
C ALA A 72 17.09 -0.73 -34.52
N GLY A 73 16.73 -1.98 -34.84
CA GLY A 73 15.90 -2.81 -33.96
C GLY A 73 16.58 -3.16 -32.62
N ILE A 74 17.91 -3.36 -32.61
CA ILE A 74 18.66 -3.57 -31.37
C ILE A 74 18.71 -2.29 -30.53
N ARG A 75 18.89 -1.12 -31.16
CA ARG A 75 18.86 0.17 -30.46
C ARG A 75 17.49 0.41 -29.83
N GLU A 76 16.42 0.19 -30.58
CA GLU A 76 15.04 0.32 -30.09
C GLU A 76 14.79 -0.59 -28.88
N GLN A 77 15.18 -1.87 -28.94
CA GLN A 77 15.08 -2.79 -27.81
C GLN A 77 15.93 -2.37 -26.60
N LEU A 78 17.10 -1.78 -26.84
CA LEU A 78 17.98 -1.31 -25.78
C LEU A 78 17.41 -0.04 -25.11
N ASP A 79 16.83 0.86 -25.91
CA ASP A 79 16.16 2.07 -25.45
C ASP A 79 14.90 1.71 -24.64
N GLU A 80 14.07 0.78 -25.14
CA GLU A 80 12.91 0.24 -24.40
C GLU A 80 13.33 -0.42 -23.09
N ALA A 81 14.39 -1.22 -23.09
CA ALA A 81 14.90 -1.86 -21.88
C ALA A 81 15.44 -0.84 -20.88
N ALA A 82 16.13 0.20 -21.36
CA ALA A 82 16.62 1.29 -20.52
C ALA A 82 15.46 2.10 -19.91
N GLN A 83 14.44 2.38 -20.71
CA GLN A 83 13.22 3.04 -20.26
C GLN A 83 12.48 2.20 -19.21
N LEU A 84 12.27 0.91 -19.48
CA LEU A 84 11.62 -0.01 -18.54
C LEU A 84 12.40 -0.11 -17.22
N ARG A 85 13.74 -0.12 -17.28
CA ARG A 85 14.59 -0.09 -16.08
C ARG A 85 14.42 1.22 -15.30
N SER A 86 14.40 2.36 -16.00
CA SER A 86 14.16 3.66 -15.37
C SER A 86 12.78 3.74 -14.72
N GLU A 87 11.74 3.22 -15.38
CA GLU A 87 10.38 3.18 -14.85
C GLU A 87 10.29 2.25 -13.63
N ALA A 88 10.96 1.10 -13.66
CA ALA A 88 11.03 0.19 -12.52
C ALA A 88 11.79 0.81 -11.33
N GLU A 89 12.88 1.52 -11.57
CA GLU A 89 13.63 2.25 -10.53
C GLU A 89 12.80 3.40 -9.94
N ALA A 90 12.10 4.16 -10.77
CA ALA A 90 11.19 5.22 -10.34
C ALA A 90 10.03 4.66 -9.51
N LEU A 91 9.41 3.57 -9.97
CA LEU A 91 8.32 2.91 -9.27
C LEU A 91 8.78 2.37 -7.92
N LYS A 92 9.96 1.74 -7.86
CA LYS A 92 10.56 1.27 -6.61
C LYS A 92 10.77 2.42 -5.62
N ALA A 93 11.34 3.54 -6.08
CA ALA A 93 11.53 4.71 -5.24
C ALA A 93 10.21 5.30 -4.73
N GLU A 94 9.16 5.32 -5.57
CA GLU A 94 7.82 5.73 -5.17
C GLU A 94 7.24 4.82 -4.08
N TYR A 95 7.36 3.50 -4.23
CA TYR A 95 6.89 2.55 -3.21
C TYR A 95 7.67 2.65 -1.91
N GLU A 96 8.99 2.84 -1.96
CA GLU A 96 9.82 3.05 -0.76
C GLU A 96 9.41 4.35 -0.05
N ALA A 97 9.23 5.44 -0.79
CA ALA A 97 8.75 6.71 -0.23
C ALA A 97 7.34 6.58 0.36
N LYS A 98 6.43 5.88 -0.33
CA LYS A 98 5.06 5.64 0.12
C LYS A 98 5.01 4.76 1.37
N SER A 99 5.88 3.75 1.46
CA SER A 99 6.01 2.92 2.66
C SER A 99 6.50 3.76 3.85
N ALA A 100 7.56 4.56 3.65
CA ALA A 100 8.09 5.42 4.70
C ALA A 100 7.04 6.47 5.16
N GLN A 101 6.27 7.03 4.22
CA GLN A 101 5.16 7.93 4.53
C GLN A 101 4.07 7.22 5.33
N ALA A 102 3.66 6.01 4.91
CA ALA A 102 2.65 5.23 5.61
C ALA A 102 3.07 4.90 7.05
N ASP A 103 4.34 4.55 7.26
CA ASP A 103 4.89 4.30 8.60
C ASP A 103 4.85 5.57 9.46
N ALA A 104 5.25 6.73 8.90
CA ALA A 104 5.18 8.01 9.61
C ALA A 104 3.75 8.43 9.95
N GLU A 105 2.80 8.24 9.01
CA GLU A 105 1.38 8.48 9.21
C GLU A 105 0.80 7.55 10.29
N ALA A 106 1.20 6.28 10.32
CA ALA A 106 0.78 5.34 11.35
C ALA A 106 1.26 5.76 12.74
N VAL A 107 2.52 6.20 12.88
CA VAL A 107 3.05 6.73 14.14
C VAL A 107 2.26 7.95 14.59
N THR A 108 2.04 8.92 13.68
CA THR A 108 1.27 10.13 13.97
C THR A 108 -0.18 9.81 14.34
N MET A 109 -0.79 8.81 13.68
CA MET A 109 -2.13 8.34 13.99
C MET A 109 -2.21 7.76 15.41
N ILE A 110 -1.24 6.95 15.81
CA ILE A 110 -1.17 6.38 17.16
C ILE A 110 -0.97 7.47 18.21
N GLU A 111 -0.08 8.44 17.97
CA GLU A 111 0.14 9.58 18.87
C GLU A 111 -1.12 10.43 19.03
N ARG A 112 -1.80 10.74 17.92
CA ARG A 112 -3.08 11.47 17.93
C ARG A 112 -4.15 10.70 18.68
N ALA A 113 -4.28 9.39 18.44
CA ALA A 113 -5.25 8.54 19.13
C ALA A 113 -4.99 8.47 20.64
N ARG A 114 -3.73 8.41 21.07
CA ARG A 114 -3.36 8.48 22.50
C ARG A 114 -3.73 9.84 23.10
N GLY A 115 -3.40 10.93 22.42
CA GLY A 115 -3.78 12.27 22.87
C GLY A 115 -5.29 12.48 22.98
N GLU A 116 -6.05 11.97 22.01
CA GLU A 116 -7.52 11.99 22.04
C GLU A 116 -8.08 11.11 23.16
N ALA A 117 -7.52 9.91 23.39
CA ALA A 117 -7.93 9.04 24.48
C ALA A 117 -7.70 9.69 25.85
N ASP A 118 -6.53 10.29 26.07
CA ASP A 118 -6.22 11.00 27.31
C ASP A 118 -7.16 12.20 27.53
N ALA A 119 -7.48 12.94 26.47
CA ALA A 119 -8.44 14.05 26.53
C ALA A 119 -9.85 13.56 26.89
N ILE A 120 -10.30 12.46 26.28
CA ILE A 120 -11.60 11.84 26.58
C ILE A 120 -11.65 11.37 28.03
N VAL A 121 -10.60 10.73 28.54
CA VAL A 121 -10.53 10.28 29.94
C VAL A 121 -10.62 11.47 30.88
N ARG A 122 -9.83 12.53 30.67
CA ARG A 122 -9.89 13.75 31.50
C ARG A 122 -11.26 14.41 31.48
N GLN A 123 -11.89 14.48 30.30
CA GLN A 123 -13.24 15.02 30.17
C GLN A 123 -14.27 14.16 30.90
N ALA A 124 -14.17 12.83 30.76
CA ALA A 124 -15.06 11.89 31.44
C ALA A 124 -14.90 11.95 32.97
N GLU A 125 -13.68 12.11 33.48
CA GLU A 125 -13.43 12.31 34.91
C GLU A 125 -14.06 13.62 35.42
N ALA A 126 -13.89 14.72 34.69
CA ALA A 126 -14.49 16.02 35.02
C ALA A 126 -16.02 15.96 35.01
N ASP A 127 -16.60 15.32 34.00
CA ASP A 127 -18.05 15.13 33.88
C ASP A 127 -18.57 14.21 34.99
N ALA A 128 -17.87 13.12 35.31
CA ALA A 128 -18.23 12.24 36.41
C ALA A 128 -18.20 12.96 37.76
N ALA A 129 -17.18 13.78 38.02
CA ALA A 129 -17.10 14.59 39.23
C ALA A 129 -18.28 15.57 39.33
N SER A 130 -18.60 16.28 38.24
CA SER A 130 -19.76 17.18 38.15
C SER A 130 -21.09 16.44 38.36
N LEU A 131 -21.24 15.23 37.81
CA LEU A 131 -22.41 14.39 38.02
C LEU A 131 -22.57 13.97 39.49
N VAL A 132 -21.48 13.58 40.14
CA VAL A 132 -21.48 13.20 41.55
C VAL A 132 -21.84 14.40 42.42
N GLU A 133 -21.24 15.57 42.19
CA GLU A 133 -21.55 16.79 42.94
C GLU A 133 -23.02 17.18 42.78
N ARG A 134 -23.55 17.16 41.55
CA ARG A 134 -24.97 17.45 41.32
C ARG A 134 -25.88 16.46 42.03
N ARG A 135 -25.53 15.17 42.05
CA ARG A 135 -26.29 14.14 42.78
C ARG A 135 -26.23 14.32 44.29
N ALA A 136 -25.08 14.70 44.82
CA ALA A 136 -24.92 15.01 46.24
C ALA A 136 -25.82 16.18 46.64
N ARG A 137 -25.77 17.30 45.89
CA ARG A 137 -26.65 18.45 46.14
C ARG A 137 -28.13 18.10 46.05
N MET A 138 -28.55 17.33 45.04
CA MET A 138 -29.93 16.86 44.93
C MET A 138 -30.36 15.97 46.12
N ALA A 139 -29.44 15.17 46.67
CA ALA A 139 -29.71 14.36 47.86
C ALA A 139 -29.82 15.23 49.11
N GLU A 140 -28.92 16.19 49.30
CA GLU A 140 -28.96 17.18 50.37
C GLU A 140 -30.25 18.00 50.34
N ASP A 141 -30.66 18.49 49.17
CA ASP A 141 -31.90 19.23 48.99
C ASP A 141 -33.13 18.38 49.34
N LYS A 142 -33.13 17.09 48.97
CA LYS A 142 -34.20 16.14 49.33
C LYS A 142 -34.24 15.88 50.83
N ILE A 143 -33.08 15.72 51.47
CA ILE A 143 -33.00 15.54 52.93
C ILE A 143 -33.54 16.79 53.63
N ALA A 144 -33.10 17.98 53.23
CA ALA A 144 -33.56 19.24 53.80
C ALA A 144 -35.07 19.44 53.61
N ALA A 145 -35.62 19.05 52.46
CA ALA A 145 -37.07 19.08 52.22
C ALA A 145 -37.82 18.07 53.12
N ALA A 146 -37.30 16.85 53.27
CA ALA A 146 -37.88 15.82 54.12
C ALA A 146 -37.82 16.21 55.60
N GLU A 147 -36.74 16.83 56.07
CA GLU A 147 -36.61 17.35 57.43
C GLU A 147 -37.65 18.42 57.73
N ARG A 148 -37.85 19.39 56.81
CA ARG A 148 -38.89 20.41 56.96
C ARG A 148 -40.29 19.76 57.02
N ALA A 149 -40.57 18.81 56.13
CA ALA A 149 -41.83 18.09 56.14
C ALA A 149 -42.06 17.30 57.45
N ALA A 150 -41.03 16.65 57.97
CA ALA A 150 -41.10 15.91 59.23
C ALA A 150 -41.35 16.84 60.42
N ILE A 151 -40.68 18.01 60.47
CA ILE A 151 -40.91 19.02 61.52
C ILE A 151 -42.37 19.50 61.48
N GLU A 152 -42.89 19.82 60.29
CA GLU A 152 -44.28 20.25 60.14
C GLU A 152 -45.28 19.15 60.52
N GLU A 153 -45.01 17.87 60.18
CA GLU A 153 -45.85 16.74 60.59
C GLU A 153 -45.87 16.54 62.11
N VAL A 154 -44.71 16.69 62.79
CA VAL A 154 -44.63 16.62 64.25
C VAL A 154 -45.41 17.77 64.89
N ARG A 155 -45.28 18.99 64.37
CA ARG A 155 -46.05 20.15 64.84
C ARG A 155 -47.54 19.95 64.66
N ALA A 156 -47.97 19.47 63.50
CA ALA A 156 -49.38 19.19 63.22
C ALA A 156 -49.92 18.10 64.16
N THR A 157 -49.16 17.03 64.38
CA THR A 157 -49.53 15.95 65.31
C THR A 157 -49.63 16.45 66.75
N ALA A 158 -48.67 17.26 67.20
CA ALA A 158 -48.70 17.87 68.53
C ALA A 158 -49.90 18.81 68.71
N ALA A 159 -50.21 19.64 67.71
CA ALA A 159 -51.38 20.53 67.73
C ALA A 159 -52.70 19.74 67.78
N ARG A 160 -52.82 18.65 67.02
CA ARG A 160 -53.97 17.73 67.07
C ARG A 160 -54.11 17.09 68.44
N ALA A 161 -53.02 16.58 69.02
CA ALA A 161 -53.03 15.96 70.35
C ALA A 161 -53.41 16.96 71.44
N ALA A 162 -52.87 18.18 71.41
CA ALA A 162 -53.22 19.25 72.33
C ALA A 162 -54.70 19.65 72.22
N THR A 163 -55.21 19.77 70.98
CA THR A 163 -56.62 20.10 70.73
C THR A 163 -57.55 19.00 71.25
N ALA A 164 -57.21 17.73 71.00
CA ALA A 164 -57.98 16.58 71.50
C ALA A 164 -57.98 16.51 73.04
N ALA A 165 -56.83 16.77 73.68
CA ALA A 165 -56.74 16.83 75.14
C ALA A 165 -57.55 18.00 75.72
N ALA A 166 -57.51 19.18 75.08
CA ALA A 166 -58.32 20.33 75.46
C ALA A 166 -59.82 20.02 75.31
N GLU A 167 -60.24 19.38 74.22
CA GLU A 167 -61.63 18.95 74.02
C GLU A 167 -62.09 18.00 75.13
N SER A 168 -61.26 17.00 75.48
CA SER A 168 -61.57 16.07 76.57
C SER A 168 -61.70 16.79 77.92
N LEU A 169 -60.78 17.70 78.23
CA LEU A 169 -60.81 18.46 79.48
C LEU A 169 -62.03 19.40 79.56
N ILE A 170 -62.39 20.05 78.45
CA ILE A 170 -63.61 20.88 78.37
C ILE A 170 -64.84 19.99 78.63
N ARG A 171 -64.93 18.83 77.98
CA ARG A 171 -66.04 17.88 78.15
C ARG A 171 -66.18 17.38 79.59
N GLU A 172 -65.08 17.18 80.31
CA GLU A 172 -65.09 16.78 81.72
C GLU A 172 -65.45 17.92 82.69
N LYS A 173 -65.08 19.17 82.37
CA LYS A 173 -65.25 20.33 83.27
C LYS A 173 -66.52 21.15 83.02
N VAL A 174 -67.16 21.00 81.88
CA VAL A 174 -68.41 21.69 81.56
C VAL A 174 -69.57 21.00 82.28
N ASP A 175 -70.10 21.69 83.29
CA ASP A 175 -71.36 21.38 83.95
C ASP A 175 -72.43 22.43 83.58
N ALA A 176 -73.70 22.17 83.95
CA ALA A 176 -74.82 23.06 83.62
C ALA A 176 -74.66 24.50 84.18
N LYS A 177 -73.80 24.70 85.19
CA LYS A 177 -73.52 26.02 85.77
C LYS A 177 -72.45 26.77 84.96
N ALA A 178 -71.42 26.06 84.49
CA ALA A 178 -70.40 26.58 83.59
C ALA A 178 -71.01 26.99 82.24
N ASP A 179 -71.90 26.18 81.66
CA ASP A 179 -72.61 26.48 80.41
C ASP A 179 -73.42 27.78 80.50
N LYS A 180 -74.19 27.95 81.58
CA LYS A 180 -74.97 29.17 81.80
C LYS A 180 -74.09 30.41 81.89
N ALA A 181 -72.97 30.32 82.61
CA ALA A 181 -72.01 31.42 82.72
C ALA A 181 -71.34 31.77 81.38
N MET A 182 -71.04 30.77 80.54
CA MET A 182 -70.47 31.00 79.19
C MET A 182 -71.48 31.65 78.25
N VAL A 183 -72.76 31.24 78.30
CA VAL A 183 -73.85 31.86 77.53
C VAL A 183 -74.07 33.31 77.96
N ASP A 184 -74.15 33.57 79.27
CA ASP A 184 -74.31 34.93 79.80
C ASP A 184 -73.12 35.83 79.41
N ALA A 185 -71.89 35.30 79.42
CA ALA A 185 -70.69 36.02 78.97
C ALA A 185 -70.69 36.29 77.45
N ALA A 186 -71.07 35.33 76.62
CA ALA A 186 -71.16 35.51 75.16
C ALA A 186 -72.24 36.55 74.79
N ILE A 187 -73.39 36.54 75.48
CA ILE A 187 -74.44 37.56 75.34
C ILE A 187 -73.92 38.94 75.76
N ALA A 188 -73.19 39.01 76.87
CA ALA A 188 -72.60 40.27 77.34
C ALA A 188 -71.54 40.82 76.38
N GLU A 189 -70.73 39.98 75.74
CA GLU A 189 -69.71 40.40 74.77
C GLU A 189 -70.33 40.84 73.43
N LEU A 190 -71.39 40.17 72.98
CA LEU A 190 -72.20 40.61 71.85
C LEU A 190 -72.92 41.94 72.13
N GLY A 191 -73.37 42.17 73.36
CA GLY A 191 -73.96 43.43 73.79
C GLY A 191 -72.96 44.57 74.02
N LYS A 192 -71.65 44.29 73.96
CA LYS A 192 -70.56 45.27 74.14
C LYS A 192 -69.98 45.79 72.82
N ARG A 193 -70.36 45.17 71.70
CA ARG A 193 -70.14 45.68 70.33
C ARG A 193 -71.38 46.43 69.86
#